data_AF-A0A0D0QR12-F1
#
_entry.id   AF-A0A0D0QR12-F1
#
_cell.length_a   1.000
_cell.length_b   1.000
_cell.length_c   1.000
_cell.angle_alpha   90.00
_cell.angle_beta   90.00
_cell.angle_gamma   90.00
#
_symmetry.space_group_name_H-M   'P 1'
#
loop_
_entity.id
_entity.type
_entity.pdbx_description
1 polymer ?
#
loop_
_entity_poly.entity_id
_entity_poly.type
_entity_poly.pdbx_seq_one_letter_code
_entity_poly.pdbx_strand_id
1 'polypeptide(L)'
;MLFSGIHFNFSFPTHIIELLYEQSNYSDLKQLKNDLYLDLGKKIVEYSWLIVYLTAASPILDTSFKGCSKEVLDKYASPRCSEIGYWNDFVPVLNFDGLDDYIDSVETYLKKGQLKAASELYYPVRFKPRGENDFTNLRENGINHIELRMLDLNPLSSAGIDKRDLLFIYLLINYLIAKEPLRFREEEQILAIHEMKQAALYDETKIDTFDKGIKVLEDMEDFFKGQEKEVMDCLDFEKNKFLNPSNRYAVIIREMYQNDYLAGGLKLAKSQQEEVCVNYLV
;
A
#
# COMPACT_ATOMS: atom_id res chain seq x y z
N MET A 1 -17.46 9.33 -4.03
CA MET A 1 -16.86 8.05 -4.41
C MET A 1 -16.82 7.16 -3.17
N LEU A 2 -17.25 5.90 -3.25
CA LEU A 2 -17.48 5.01 -2.09
C LEU A 2 -16.48 3.84 -2.00
N PHE A 3 -15.24 4.01 -2.48
CA PHE A 3 -14.22 2.97 -2.30
C PHE A 3 -13.91 2.74 -0.82
N SER A 4 -13.85 1.47 -0.44
CA SER A 4 -13.39 1.01 0.87
C SER A 4 -12.12 0.19 0.71
N GLY A 5 -11.35 0.02 1.79
CA GLY A 5 -10.07 -0.69 1.78
C GLY A 5 -9.36 -0.51 3.11
N ILE A 6 -8.19 -1.11 3.23
CA ILE A 6 -7.48 -1.25 4.50
C ILE A 6 -6.34 -0.24 4.57
N HIS A 7 -6.17 0.34 5.76
CA HIS A 7 -5.00 1.14 6.08
C HIS A 7 -4.07 0.31 6.98
N PHE A 8 -2.83 0.13 6.55
CA PHE A 8 -1.80 -0.54 7.33
C PHE A 8 -0.92 0.49 8.02
N ASN A 9 -0.94 0.52 9.35
CA ASN A 9 -0.16 1.47 10.15
C ASN A 9 1.06 0.77 10.74
N PHE A 10 2.24 1.36 10.56
CA PHE A 10 3.50 0.76 11.02
C PHE A 10 4.41 1.78 11.69
N SER A 11 4.94 1.39 12.85
CA SER A 11 6.05 2.07 13.51
C SER A 11 7.13 1.09 13.94
N PHE A 12 8.37 1.54 13.86
CA PHE A 12 9.48 0.84 14.49
C PHE A 12 9.38 0.94 16.02
N PRO A 13 9.79 -0.12 16.74
CA PRO A 13 9.96 -0.05 18.19
C PRO A 13 10.93 1.06 18.58
N THR A 14 10.65 1.77 19.67
CA THR A 14 11.49 2.89 20.14
C THR A 14 12.95 2.50 20.32
N HIS A 15 13.23 1.31 20.88
CA HIS A 15 14.59 0.84 21.12
C HIS A 15 15.42 0.69 19.83
N ILE A 16 14.79 0.34 18.69
CA ILE A 16 15.51 0.25 17.41
C ILE A 16 15.94 1.65 16.95
N ILE A 17 15.07 2.65 17.11
CA ILE A 17 15.38 4.04 16.76
C ILE A 17 16.48 4.61 17.65
N GLU A 18 16.45 4.31 18.95
CA GLU A 18 17.48 4.71 19.91
C GLU A 18 18.85 4.09 19.56
N LEU A 19 18.89 2.79 19.24
CA LEU A 19 20.11 2.11 18.80
C LEU A 19 20.68 2.71 17.50
N LEU A 20 19.82 3.00 16.52
CA LEU A 20 20.25 3.67 15.29
C LEU A 20 20.80 5.07 15.58
N TYR A 21 20.20 5.80 16.51
CA TYR A 21 20.66 7.12 16.92
C TYR A 21 22.04 7.09 17.57
N GLU A 22 22.27 6.15 18.49
CA GLU A 22 23.57 5.94 19.16
C GLU A 22 24.72 5.63 18.17
N GLN A 23 24.41 5.00 17.03
CA GLN A 23 25.37 4.65 15.99
C GLN A 23 25.52 5.72 14.90
N SER A 24 24.72 6.79 14.98
CA SER A 24 24.66 7.82 13.94
C SER A 24 25.44 9.08 14.33
N ASN A 25 25.57 10.01 13.37
CA ASN A 25 26.12 11.35 13.60
C ASN A 25 25.02 12.40 13.82
N TYR A 26 23.76 11.99 14.02
CA TYR A 26 22.67 12.93 14.28
C TYR A 26 22.81 13.55 15.68
N SER A 27 22.53 14.84 15.78
CA SER A 27 22.49 15.57 17.05
C SER A 27 21.11 15.62 17.70
N ASP A 28 20.06 15.21 16.96
CA ASP A 28 18.68 15.20 17.39
C ASP A 28 18.00 13.90 16.97
N LEU A 29 17.41 13.19 17.94
CA LEU A 29 16.67 11.95 17.73
C LEU A 29 15.45 12.16 16.84
N LYS A 30 14.77 13.32 16.97
CA LYS A 30 13.60 13.62 16.14
C LYS A 30 14.00 13.76 14.66
N GLN A 31 15.10 14.46 14.38
CA GLN A 31 15.63 14.57 13.02
C GLN A 31 15.97 13.20 12.42
N LEU A 32 16.71 12.34 13.15
CA LEU A 32 17.01 10.99 12.67
C LEU A 32 15.74 10.20 12.35
N LYS A 33 14.75 10.27 13.25
CA LYS A 33 13.49 9.55 13.08
C LYS A 33 12.71 10.06 11.86
N ASN A 34 12.68 11.38 11.65
CA ASN A 34 12.03 11.99 10.49
C ASN A 34 12.71 11.52 9.20
N ASP A 35 14.03 11.60 9.12
CA ASP A 35 14.79 11.21 7.92
C ASP A 35 14.63 9.73 7.61
N LEU A 36 14.63 8.87 8.65
CA LEU A 36 14.39 7.44 8.53
C LEU A 36 13.01 7.15 7.91
N TYR A 37 11.94 7.79 8.42
CA TYR A 37 10.60 7.58 7.88
C TYR A 37 10.39 8.24 6.52
N LEU A 38 10.99 9.40 6.25
CA LEU A 38 10.97 10.03 4.93
C LEU A 38 11.61 9.12 3.89
N ASP A 39 12.76 8.53 4.23
CA ASP A 39 13.43 7.58 3.35
C ASP A 39 12.63 6.29 3.11
N LEU A 40 12.07 5.73 4.18
CA LEU A 40 11.13 4.61 4.06
C LEU A 40 9.92 4.99 3.20
N GLY A 41 9.39 6.20 3.35
CA GLY A 41 8.26 6.69 2.56
C GLY A 41 8.57 6.73 1.06
N LYS A 42 9.73 7.26 0.66
CA LYS A 42 10.20 7.25 -0.73
C LYS A 42 10.22 5.81 -1.28
N LYS A 43 10.85 4.90 -0.54
CA LYS A 43 10.96 3.48 -0.92
C LYS A 43 9.60 2.79 -1.00
N ILE A 44 8.68 3.07 -0.07
CA ILE A 44 7.34 2.50 -0.10
C ILE A 44 6.54 2.98 -1.33
N VAL A 45 6.70 4.24 -1.74
CA VAL A 45 6.04 4.75 -2.94
C VAL A 45 6.61 4.05 -4.18
N GLU A 46 7.94 3.96 -4.28
CA GLU A 46 8.66 3.26 -5.34
C GLU A 46 8.23 1.78 -5.46
N TYR A 47 7.99 1.10 -4.33
CA TYR A 47 7.59 -0.31 -4.30
C TYR A 47 6.09 -0.53 -4.13
N SER A 48 5.28 0.54 -4.18
CA SER A 48 3.82 0.44 -3.98
C SER A 48 3.15 -0.41 -5.06
N TRP A 49 3.72 -0.44 -6.28
CA TRP A 49 3.27 -1.31 -7.36
C TRP A 49 3.36 -2.79 -6.98
N LEU A 50 4.39 -3.22 -6.23
CA LEU A 50 4.57 -4.61 -5.82
C LEU A 50 3.52 -5.01 -4.80
N ILE A 51 3.24 -4.12 -3.84
CA ILE A 51 2.17 -4.32 -2.86
C ILE A 51 0.82 -4.45 -3.59
N VAL A 52 0.49 -3.50 -4.47
CA VAL A 52 -0.76 -3.54 -5.24
C VAL A 52 -0.85 -4.81 -6.09
N TYR A 53 0.22 -5.19 -6.78
CA TYR A 53 0.24 -6.38 -7.62
C TYR A 53 -0.09 -7.65 -6.82
N LEU A 54 0.57 -7.82 -5.67
CA LEU A 54 0.42 -9.00 -4.82
C LEU A 54 -0.91 -9.04 -4.05
N THR A 55 -1.49 -7.88 -3.73
CA THR A 55 -2.69 -7.80 -2.87
C THR A 55 -3.96 -7.34 -3.59
N ALA A 56 -3.94 -7.07 -4.90
CA ALA A 56 -5.12 -6.63 -5.65
C ALA A 56 -6.26 -7.66 -5.54
N ALA A 57 -7.40 -7.23 -5.02
CA ALA A 57 -8.50 -8.11 -4.65
C ALA A 57 -9.89 -7.50 -4.90
N SER A 58 -9.97 -6.46 -5.74
CA SER A 58 -11.25 -5.78 -6.06
C SER A 58 -11.61 -5.76 -7.55
N PRO A 59 -11.43 -6.85 -8.32
CA PRO A 59 -11.41 -6.82 -9.78
C PRO A 59 -12.75 -6.54 -10.48
N ILE A 60 -13.85 -6.47 -9.73
CA ILE A 60 -15.19 -6.30 -10.29
C ILE A 60 -15.76 -4.95 -9.84
N LEU A 61 -16.37 -4.24 -10.79
CA LEU A 61 -17.01 -2.95 -10.58
C LEU A 61 -18.49 -3.04 -10.88
N ASP A 62 -19.29 -2.35 -10.08
CA ASP A 62 -20.66 -2.08 -10.43
C ASP A 62 -20.76 -1.14 -11.64
N THR A 63 -21.79 -1.35 -12.44
CA THR A 63 -22.09 -0.67 -13.71
C THR A 63 -22.23 0.84 -13.53
N SER A 64 -22.76 1.25 -12.37
CA SER A 64 -22.98 2.64 -12.00
C SER A 64 -21.66 3.42 -11.93
N PHE A 65 -20.53 2.74 -11.70
CA PHE A 65 -19.21 3.36 -11.71
C PHE A 65 -18.84 3.93 -13.09
N LYS A 66 -19.34 3.30 -14.17
CA LYS A 66 -19.17 3.75 -15.55
C LYS A 66 -20.36 4.57 -16.07
N GLY A 67 -21.32 4.90 -15.22
CA GLY A 67 -22.60 5.51 -15.65
C GLY A 67 -23.40 4.63 -16.61
N CYS A 68 -23.16 3.32 -16.60
CA CYS A 68 -23.81 2.34 -17.47
C CYS A 68 -24.80 1.47 -16.66
N SER A 69 -25.69 0.75 -17.34
CA SER A 69 -26.77 -0.06 -16.72
C SER A 69 -26.53 -1.59 -16.77
N LYS A 70 -25.32 -2.05 -17.11
CA LYS A 70 -24.96 -3.47 -17.20
C LYS A 70 -23.58 -3.77 -16.61
N GLU A 71 -23.45 -4.91 -15.92
CA GLU A 71 -22.19 -5.38 -15.32
C GLU A 71 -21.12 -5.57 -16.40
N VAL A 72 -19.94 -5.00 -16.15
CA VAL A 72 -18.79 -5.09 -17.04
C VAL A 72 -17.63 -5.65 -16.25
N LEU A 73 -17.22 -6.87 -16.59
CA LEU A 73 -15.92 -7.38 -16.21
C LEU A 73 -14.87 -6.48 -16.87
N ASP A 74 -14.09 -5.79 -16.05
CA ASP A 74 -13.10 -4.82 -16.51
C ASP A 74 -11.67 -5.40 -16.46
N LYS A 75 -10.73 -4.73 -17.13
CA LYS A 75 -9.32 -5.11 -17.17
C LYS A 75 -8.64 -5.05 -15.78
N TYR A 76 -9.20 -4.29 -14.83
CA TYR A 76 -8.57 -3.96 -13.56
C TYR A 76 -8.58 -5.11 -12.54
N ALA A 77 -7.43 -5.41 -11.95
CA ALA A 77 -7.30 -6.25 -10.76
C ALA A 77 -7.67 -5.48 -9.48
N SER A 78 -7.34 -4.19 -9.45
CA SER A 78 -7.76 -3.23 -8.40
C SER A 78 -8.18 -1.90 -9.05
N PRO A 79 -9.47 -1.72 -9.36
CA PRO A 79 -10.00 -0.44 -9.82
C PRO A 79 -9.66 0.71 -8.88
N ARG A 80 -9.69 0.47 -7.56
CA ARG A 80 -9.36 1.45 -6.52
C ARG A 80 -7.97 2.05 -6.71
N CYS A 81 -6.99 1.22 -7.10
CA CYS A 81 -5.61 1.64 -7.32
C CYS A 81 -5.28 2.00 -8.79
N SER A 82 -6.19 1.75 -9.73
CA SER A 82 -6.01 2.04 -11.16
C SER A 82 -6.25 3.51 -11.53
N GLU A 83 -6.11 3.88 -12.81
CA GLU A 83 -6.39 5.23 -13.31
C GLU A 83 -7.82 5.73 -13.05
N ILE A 84 -8.80 4.83 -12.91
CA ILE A 84 -10.20 5.18 -12.62
C ILE A 84 -10.51 5.20 -11.11
N GLY A 85 -9.48 4.96 -10.29
CA GLY A 85 -9.60 4.77 -8.85
C GLY A 85 -9.69 6.07 -8.05
N TYR A 86 -9.31 5.95 -6.78
CA TYR A 86 -9.31 7.09 -5.87
C TYR A 86 -7.96 7.82 -5.96
N TRP A 87 -7.90 8.84 -6.81
CA TRP A 87 -6.70 9.67 -7.02
C TRP A 87 -7.04 11.15 -6.94
N ASN A 88 -6.02 11.97 -6.70
CA ASN A 88 -6.13 13.41 -6.96
C ASN A 88 -6.26 13.64 -8.48
N ASP A 89 -6.84 14.79 -8.87
CA ASP A 89 -6.94 15.20 -10.28
C ASP A 89 -5.57 15.54 -10.93
N PHE A 90 -4.48 15.39 -10.17
CA PHE A 90 -3.10 15.60 -10.56
C PHE A 90 -2.21 14.52 -9.94
N VAL A 91 -0.98 14.37 -10.43
CA VAL A 91 0.04 13.53 -9.78
C VAL A 91 0.81 14.39 -8.78
N PRO A 92 0.73 14.13 -7.45
CA PRO A 92 1.46 14.91 -6.46
C PRO A 92 2.96 14.67 -6.57
N VAL A 93 3.73 15.74 -6.47
CA VAL A 93 5.19 15.75 -6.36
C VAL A 93 5.52 16.42 -5.04
N LEU A 94 6.09 15.66 -4.12
CA LEU A 94 6.35 16.08 -2.74
C LEU A 94 7.86 16.20 -2.53
N ASN A 95 8.27 17.08 -1.62
CA ASN A 95 9.68 17.21 -1.24
C ASN A 95 9.98 16.30 -0.05
N PHE A 96 10.93 15.38 -0.19
CA PHE A 96 11.32 14.44 0.88
C PHE A 96 12.68 14.78 1.51
N ASP A 97 13.25 15.94 1.21
CA ASP A 97 14.55 16.38 1.74
C ASP A 97 14.50 16.64 3.26
N GLY A 98 13.34 17.04 3.76
CA GLY A 98 13.07 17.28 5.18
C GLY A 98 11.58 17.24 5.49
N LEU A 99 11.22 17.14 6.77
CA LEU A 99 9.81 17.05 7.17
C LEU A 99 9.06 18.36 6.87
N ASP A 100 9.69 19.50 7.11
CA ASP A 100 9.09 20.81 6.81
C ASP A 100 8.92 20.99 5.29
N ASP A 101 9.91 20.59 4.49
CA ASP A 101 9.82 20.62 3.02
C ASP A 101 8.67 19.75 2.51
N TYR A 102 8.50 18.56 3.09
CA TYR A 102 7.37 17.68 2.79
C TYR A 102 6.05 18.38 3.10
N ILE A 103 5.90 18.94 4.29
CA ILE A 103 4.66 19.61 4.69
C ILE A 103 4.38 20.82 3.81
N ASP A 104 5.38 21.64 3.51
CA ASP A 104 5.28 22.83 2.66
C ASP A 104 4.88 22.47 1.23
N SER A 105 5.35 21.33 0.71
CA SER A 105 4.92 20.82 -0.59
C SER A 105 3.42 20.46 -0.61
N VAL A 106 2.90 19.87 0.47
CA VAL A 106 1.45 19.60 0.59
C VAL A 106 0.65 20.89 0.77
N GLU A 107 1.12 21.81 1.60
CA GLU A 107 0.49 23.12 1.77
C GLU A 107 0.43 23.94 0.48
N THR A 108 1.40 23.76 -0.42
CA THR A 108 1.38 24.41 -1.73
C THR A 108 0.16 23.99 -2.55
N TYR A 109 -0.24 22.72 -2.49
CA TYR A 109 -1.46 22.25 -3.16
C TYR A 109 -2.73 22.82 -2.52
N LEU A 110 -2.76 23.04 -1.20
CA LEU A 110 -3.85 23.73 -0.51
C LEU A 110 -3.95 25.19 -0.95
N LYS A 111 -2.81 25.90 -0.95
CA LYS A 111 -2.73 27.32 -1.34
C LYS A 111 -3.14 27.54 -2.79
N LYS A 112 -2.84 26.60 -3.68
CA LYS A 112 -3.26 26.61 -5.09
C LYS A 112 -4.72 26.18 -5.32
N GLY A 113 -5.43 25.75 -4.27
CA GLY A 113 -6.81 25.26 -4.37
C GLY A 113 -6.95 23.90 -5.07
N GLN A 114 -5.83 23.18 -5.27
CA GLN A 114 -5.84 21.83 -5.83
C GLN A 114 -6.29 20.78 -4.81
N LEU A 115 -6.14 21.09 -3.53
CA LEU A 115 -6.69 20.35 -2.40
C LEU A 115 -7.51 21.34 -1.54
N LYS A 116 -8.64 20.90 -1.00
CA LYS A 116 -9.42 21.66 -0.01
C LYS A 116 -8.98 21.36 1.42
N ALA A 117 -8.46 20.16 1.67
CA ALA A 117 -7.92 19.74 2.96
C ALA A 117 -6.74 18.78 2.77
N ALA A 118 -5.81 18.76 3.72
CA ALA A 118 -4.65 17.85 3.68
C ALA A 118 -5.07 16.37 3.64
N SER A 119 -6.24 16.04 4.20
CA SER A 119 -6.82 14.71 4.17
C SER A 119 -7.19 14.24 2.76
N GLU A 120 -7.46 15.16 1.83
CA GLU A 120 -7.79 14.86 0.43
C GLU A 120 -6.58 14.38 -0.37
N LEU A 121 -5.35 14.67 0.07
CA LEU A 121 -4.15 14.17 -0.60
C LEU A 121 -4.17 12.64 -0.59
N TYR A 122 -4.36 12.06 -1.77
CA TYR A 122 -4.12 10.65 -2.00
C TYR A 122 -2.68 10.43 -2.42
N TYR A 123 -1.98 9.64 -1.62
CA TYR A 123 -0.60 9.23 -1.85
C TYR A 123 -0.41 7.86 -1.18
N PRO A 124 0.42 6.95 -1.73
CA PRO A 124 0.49 5.55 -1.27
C PRO A 124 0.84 5.41 0.22
N VAL A 125 1.69 6.32 0.71
CA VAL A 125 2.11 6.43 2.11
C VAL A 125 1.71 7.79 2.67
N ARG A 126 1.34 7.82 3.95
CA ARG A 126 1.11 9.05 4.71
C ARG A 126 1.89 9.03 6.01
N PHE A 127 2.58 10.12 6.31
CA PHE A 127 3.25 10.33 7.59
C PHE A 127 2.26 10.81 8.64
N LYS A 128 2.34 10.23 9.84
CA LYS A 128 1.41 10.49 10.93
C LYS A 128 2.18 10.89 12.19
N PRO A 129 1.82 11.99 12.86
CA PRO A 129 2.35 12.28 14.19
C PRO A 129 1.67 11.40 15.24
N ARG A 130 2.12 11.51 16.48
CA ARG A 130 1.37 10.94 17.61
C ARG A 130 0.22 11.89 17.94
N GLY A 131 -1.00 11.37 18.05
CA GLY A 131 -2.18 12.20 18.35
C GLY A 131 -2.87 12.74 17.11
N GLU A 132 -3.33 13.99 17.15
CA GLU A 132 -4.10 14.61 16.06
C GLU A 132 -3.28 14.73 14.77
N ASN A 133 -3.87 14.37 13.64
CA ASN A 133 -3.16 14.34 12.36
C ASN A 133 -3.28 15.67 11.61
N ASP A 134 -2.54 16.67 12.07
CA ASP A 134 -2.41 17.98 11.45
C ASP A 134 -0.93 18.39 11.27
N PHE A 135 -0.70 19.43 10.47
CA PHE A 135 0.65 19.89 10.14
C PHE A 135 1.36 20.57 11.30
N THR A 136 0.66 21.22 12.22
CA THR A 136 1.27 21.82 13.41
C THR A 136 1.86 20.71 14.29
N ASN A 137 1.05 19.69 14.61
CA ASN A 137 1.49 18.54 15.39
C ASN A 137 2.63 17.78 14.69
N LEU A 138 2.54 17.61 13.36
CA LEU A 138 3.59 16.93 12.60
C LEU A 138 4.93 17.70 12.61
N ARG A 139 4.93 19.04 12.48
CA ARG A 139 6.15 19.86 12.60
C ARG A 139 6.75 19.79 14.01
N GLU A 140 5.90 19.90 15.02
CA GLU A 140 6.33 19.92 16.42
C GLU A 140 6.89 18.56 16.87
N ASN A 141 6.12 17.49 16.67
CA ASN A 141 6.39 16.16 17.23
C ASN A 141 7.06 15.19 16.27
N GLY A 142 7.18 15.55 14.98
CA GLY A 142 7.78 14.71 13.97
C GLY A 142 6.93 13.49 13.60
N ILE A 143 7.49 12.63 12.75
CA ILE A 143 6.83 11.43 12.28
C ILE A 143 6.81 10.38 13.41
N ASN A 144 5.63 9.88 13.72
CA ASN A 144 5.44 8.78 14.67
C ASN A 144 5.41 7.41 13.98
N HIS A 145 4.61 7.31 12.91
CA HIS A 145 4.38 6.10 12.14
C HIS A 145 4.02 6.46 10.68
N ILE A 146 4.03 5.43 9.83
CA ILE A 146 3.52 5.52 8.46
C ILE A 146 2.16 4.81 8.34
N GLU A 147 1.32 5.32 7.46
CA GLU A 147 0.05 4.72 7.05
C GLU A 147 0.12 4.37 5.57
N LEU A 148 0.02 3.09 5.23
CA LEU A 148 -0.11 2.60 3.85
C LEU A 148 -1.59 2.49 3.47
N ARG A 149 -1.96 2.95 2.28
CA ARG A 149 -3.36 3.18 1.91
C ARG A 149 -3.80 2.49 0.62
N MET A 150 -2.96 1.64 0.05
CA MET A 150 -3.19 0.97 -1.23
C MET A 150 -3.92 -0.37 -1.12
N LEU A 151 -4.20 -0.87 0.09
CA LEU A 151 -4.75 -2.22 0.27
C LEU A 151 -6.26 -2.24 -0.02
N ASP A 152 -6.67 -3.17 -0.88
CA ASP A 152 -8.06 -3.51 -1.11
C ASP A 152 -8.62 -4.29 0.09
N LEU A 153 -9.96 -4.37 0.18
CA LEU A 153 -10.59 -5.44 0.93
C LEU A 153 -10.49 -6.72 0.11
N ASN A 154 -10.04 -7.80 0.74
CA ASN A 154 -9.94 -9.13 0.16
C ASN A 154 -11.14 -10.02 0.58
N PRO A 155 -12.11 -10.28 -0.31
CA PRO A 155 -13.28 -11.12 -0.04
C PRO A 155 -12.93 -12.58 0.30
N LEU A 156 -11.72 -13.05 -0.03
CA LEU A 156 -11.27 -14.41 0.26
C LEU A 156 -10.83 -14.58 1.73
N SER A 157 -10.74 -13.47 2.48
CA SER A 157 -10.44 -13.46 3.91
C SER A 157 -11.62 -12.88 4.69
N SER A 158 -12.02 -13.54 5.78
CA SER A 158 -13.08 -13.04 6.67
C SER A 158 -12.71 -11.73 7.37
N ALA A 159 -11.41 -11.48 7.58
CA ALA A 159 -10.91 -10.21 8.12
C ALA A 159 -10.75 -9.11 7.04
N GLY A 160 -11.02 -9.43 5.77
CA GLY A 160 -10.79 -8.53 4.65
C GLY A 160 -9.33 -8.40 4.22
N ILE A 161 -8.40 -9.13 4.84
CA ILE A 161 -6.97 -9.19 4.46
C ILE A 161 -6.36 -10.53 4.88
N ASP A 162 -5.40 -11.06 4.11
CA ASP A 162 -4.68 -12.27 4.50
C ASP A 162 -3.55 -11.93 5.47
N LYS A 163 -3.33 -12.78 6.49
CA LYS A 163 -2.23 -12.61 7.45
C LYS A 163 -0.87 -12.61 6.74
N ARG A 164 -0.71 -13.39 5.66
CA ARG A 164 0.52 -13.46 4.87
C ARG A 164 0.80 -12.15 4.14
N ASP A 165 -0.23 -11.46 3.65
CA ASP A 165 -0.06 -10.14 3.03
C ASP A 165 0.47 -9.12 4.08
N LEU A 166 -0.04 -9.17 5.33
CA LEU A 166 0.45 -8.33 6.43
C LEU A 166 1.90 -8.64 6.79
N LEU A 167 2.25 -9.93 6.86
CA LEU A 167 3.61 -10.38 7.11
C LEU A 167 4.55 -9.96 5.97
N PHE A 168 4.13 -10.11 4.72
CA PHE A 168 4.91 -9.66 3.57
C PHE A 168 5.19 -8.16 3.63
N ILE A 169 4.19 -7.32 3.91
CA ILE A 169 4.39 -5.86 4.03
C ILE A 169 5.37 -5.54 5.17
N TYR A 170 5.27 -6.24 6.30
CA TYR A 170 6.23 -6.12 7.39
C TYR A 170 7.66 -6.49 6.95
N LEU A 171 7.83 -7.61 6.26
CA LEU A 171 9.12 -8.05 5.74
C LEU A 171 9.67 -7.08 4.70
N LEU A 172 8.83 -6.57 3.79
CA LEU A 172 9.19 -5.57 2.79
C LEU A 172 9.67 -4.29 3.46
N ILE A 173 9.00 -3.79 4.49
CA ILE A 173 9.45 -2.60 5.24
C ILE A 173 10.84 -2.82 5.85
N ASN A 174 11.09 -3.98 6.48
CA ASN A 174 12.39 -4.30 7.07
C ASN A 174 13.49 -4.50 6.03
N TYR A 175 13.15 -5.07 4.87
CA TYR A 175 14.07 -5.18 3.75
C TYR A 175 14.43 -3.78 3.19
N LEU A 176 13.43 -2.93 2.96
CA LEU A 176 13.62 -1.59 2.39
C LEU A 176 14.40 -0.66 3.32
N ILE A 177 14.19 -0.74 4.64
CA ILE A 177 14.93 0.12 5.57
C ILE A 177 16.42 -0.23 5.64
N ALA A 178 16.79 -1.47 5.34
CA ALA A 178 18.17 -1.92 5.27
C ALA A 178 18.87 -1.57 3.94
N LYS A 179 18.13 -1.08 2.94
CA LYS A 179 18.70 -0.61 1.67
C LYS A 179 19.27 0.80 1.80
N GLU A 180 20.20 1.12 0.91
CA GLU A 180 20.71 2.48 0.74
C GLU A 180 19.58 3.51 0.56
N PRO A 181 19.78 4.76 0.99
CA PRO A 181 18.81 5.83 0.79
C PRO A 181 18.41 5.99 -0.67
N LEU A 182 17.11 6.16 -0.91
CA LEU A 182 16.57 6.26 -2.27
C LEU A 182 16.62 7.70 -2.78
N ARG A 183 17.17 7.90 -3.98
CA ARG A 183 16.98 9.14 -4.73
C ARG A 183 15.57 9.18 -5.31
N PHE A 184 14.82 10.25 -5.05
CA PHE A 184 13.39 10.28 -5.37
C PHE A 184 12.93 11.67 -5.84
N ARG A 185 13.38 12.06 -7.05
CA ARG A 185 12.97 13.32 -7.67
C ARG A 185 11.58 13.18 -8.30
N GLU A 186 11.12 14.27 -8.89
CA GLU A 186 9.86 14.36 -9.61
C GLU A 186 9.63 13.22 -10.62
N GLU A 187 10.61 12.91 -11.47
CA GLU A 187 10.47 11.85 -12.48
C GLU A 187 10.26 10.47 -11.84
N GLU A 188 11.04 10.15 -10.80
CA GLU A 188 10.91 8.88 -10.06
C GLU A 188 9.55 8.80 -9.33
N GLN A 189 9.09 9.90 -8.74
CA GLN A 189 7.77 9.97 -8.10
C GLN A 189 6.64 9.72 -9.09
N ILE A 190 6.66 10.39 -10.25
CA ILE A 190 5.64 10.23 -11.29
C ILE A 190 5.65 8.81 -11.83
N LEU A 191 6.84 8.25 -12.08
CA LEU A 191 7.00 6.89 -12.55
C LEU A 191 6.44 5.89 -11.53
N ALA A 192 6.78 6.00 -10.25
CA ALA A 192 6.29 5.11 -9.19
C ALA A 192 4.75 5.09 -9.11
N ILE A 193 4.10 6.27 -9.17
CA ILE A 193 2.64 6.36 -9.19
C ILE A 193 2.05 5.75 -10.47
N HIS A 194 2.71 5.93 -11.61
CA HIS A 194 2.29 5.31 -12.86
C HIS A 194 2.43 3.78 -12.79
N GLU A 195 3.54 3.25 -12.29
CA GLU A 195 3.77 1.81 -12.10
C GLU A 195 2.73 1.20 -11.16
N MET A 196 2.39 1.88 -10.06
CA MET A 196 1.34 1.45 -9.14
C MET A 196 -0.01 1.31 -9.85
N LYS A 197 -0.38 2.30 -10.67
CA LYS A 197 -1.62 2.24 -11.46
C LYS A 197 -1.60 1.07 -12.44
N GLN A 198 -0.51 0.86 -13.16
CA GLN A 198 -0.39 -0.26 -14.12
C GLN A 198 -0.42 -1.64 -13.43
N ALA A 199 0.22 -1.77 -12.27
CA ALA A 199 0.15 -3.00 -11.47
C ALA A 199 -1.29 -3.36 -11.10
N ALA A 200 -2.14 -2.35 -10.89
CA ALA A 200 -3.57 -2.53 -10.63
C ALA A 200 -4.37 -3.10 -11.83
N LEU A 201 -3.76 -3.20 -13.02
CA LEU A 201 -4.35 -3.80 -14.23
C LEU A 201 -3.83 -5.22 -14.50
N TYR A 202 -2.77 -5.65 -13.82
CA TYR A 202 -1.93 -6.76 -14.28
C TYR A 202 -1.48 -6.60 -15.74
N ASP A 203 -1.23 -5.36 -16.19
CA ASP A 203 -0.70 -5.09 -17.53
C ASP A 203 0.81 -5.37 -17.55
N GLU A 204 1.17 -6.63 -17.77
CA GLU A 204 2.56 -7.10 -17.86
C GLU A 204 3.24 -6.72 -19.20
N THR A 205 2.53 -6.03 -20.11
CA THR A 205 3.09 -5.66 -21.42
C THR A 205 3.87 -4.35 -21.42
N LYS A 206 3.65 -3.49 -20.41
CA LYS A 206 4.21 -2.14 -20.35
C LYS A 206 5.28 -1.95 -19.29
N ILE A 207 5.35 -2.86 -18.33
CA ILE A 207 6.30 -2.85 -17.24
C ILE A 207 6.86 -4.25 -17.16
N ASP A 208 8.15 -4.36 -16.95
CA ASP A 208 8.81 -5.63 -16.63
C ASP A 208 8.46 -6.07 -15.20
N THR A 209 7.17 -6.15 -14.90
CA THR A 209 6.62 -6.37 -13.56
C THR A 209 6.99 -7.75 -13.04
N PHE A 210 7.03 -8.73 -13.94
CA PHE A 210 7.37 -10.10 -13.58
C PHE A 210 8.84 -10.21 -13.16
N ASP A 211 9.80 -9.83 -14.02
CA ASP A 211 11.22 -9.98 -13.68
C ASP A 211 11.61 -9.06 -12.52
N LYS A 212 11.11 -7.81 -12.48
CA LYS A 212 11.31 -6.88 -11.35
C LYS A 212 10.75 -7.47 -10.06
N GLY A 213 9.56 -8.06 -10.08
CA GLY A 213 8.89 -8.61 -8.90
C GLY A 213 9.58 -9.87 -8.36
N ILE A 214 9.88 -10.82 -9.25
CA ILE A 214 10.64 -12.02 -8.91
C ILE A 214 12.00 -11.64 -8.33
N LYS A 215 12.70 -10.70 -8.97
CA LYS A 215 14.02 -10.26 -8.50
C LYS A 215 13.98 -9.69 -7.08
N VAL A 216 12.97 -8.87 -6.76
CA VAL A 216 12.80 -8.32 -5.42
C VAL A 216 12.53 -9.42 -4.40
N LEU A 217 11.67 -10.39 -4.73
CA LEU A 217 11.35 -11.51 -3.83
C LEU A 217 12.55 -12.42 -3.60
N GLU A 218 13.36 -12.70 -4.62
CA GLU A 218 14.62 -13.45 -4.49
C GLU A 218 15.64 -12.71 -3.63
N ASP A 219 15.79 -11.40 -3.80
CA ASP A 219 16.67 -10.60 -2.95
C ASP A 219 16.18 -10.58 -1.49
N MET A 220 14.87 -10.64 -1.26
CA MET A 220 14.28 -10.76 0.08
C MET A 220 14.51 -12.17 0.67
N GLU A 221 14.38 -13.23 -0.13
CA GLU A 221 14.70 -14.62 0.28
C GLU A 221 16.15 -14.73 0.75
N ASP A 222 17.08 -14.12 0.01
CA ASP A 222 18.49 -14.06 0.39
C ASP A 222 18.72 -13.20 1.65
N PHE A 223 18.06 -12.04 1.75
CA PHE A 223 18.17 -11.14 2.92
C PHE A 223 17.66 -11.79 4.21
N PHE A 224 16.57 -12.55 4.14
CA PHE A 224 15.97 -13.25 5.28
C PHE A 224 16.43 -14.71 5.41
N LYS A 225 17.50 -15.10 4.73
CA LYS A 225 18.03 -16.46 4.80
C LYS A 225 18.39 -16.84 6.24
N GLY A 226 17.87 -17.99 6.68
CA GLY A 226 18.09 -18.52 8.04
C GLY A 226 17.11 -17.99 9.09
N GLN A 227 16.14 -17.16 8.71
CA GLN A 227 15.00 -16.81 9.56
C GLN A 227 14.01 -17.98 9.69
N GLU A 228 12.98 -17.78 10.51
CA GLU A 228 11.94 -18.78 10.75
C GLU A 228 11.23 -19.23 9.46
N LYS A 229 10.76 -20.48 9.46
CA LYS A 229 10.07 -21.08 8.31
C LYS A 229 8.89 -20.23 7.82
N GLU A 230 8.16 -19.59 8.73
CA GLU A 230 7.01 -18.73 8.39
C GLU A 230 7.41 -17.55 7.47
N VAL A 231 8.64 -17.04 7.59
CA VAL A 231 9.16 -15.97 6.72
C VAL A 231 9.35 -16.49 5.29
N MET A 232 10.00 -17.64 5.13
CA MET A 232 10.23 -18.22 3.80
C MET A 232 8.91 -18.68 3.16
N ASP A 233 8.03 -19.32 3.93
CA ASP A 233 6.70 -19.72 3.47
C ASP A 233 5.89 -18.50 2.98
N CYS A 234 6.04 -17.33 3.63
CA CYS A 234 5.40 -16.09 3.21
C CYS A 234 5.96 -15.58 1.88
N LEU A 235 7.28 -15.59 1.70
CA LEU A 235 7.91 -15.15 0.45
C LEU A 235 7.56 -16.10 -0.71
N ASP A 236 7.58 -17.40 -0.46
CA ASP A 236 7.14 -18.43 -1.41
C ASP A 236 5.67 -18.22 -1.82
N PHE A 237 4.81 -17.88 -0.86
CA PHE A 237 3.39 -17.59 -1.13
C PHE A 237 3.24 -16.40 -2.09
N GLU A 238 3.95 -15.30 -1.86
CA GLU A 238 3.89 -14.11 -2.73
C GLU A 238 4.54 -14.39 -4.10
N LYS A 239 5.68 -15.08 -4.13
CA LYS A 239 6.37 -15.49 -5.37
C LYS A 239 5.49 -16.37 -6.23
N ASN A 240 4.71 -17.26 -5.63
CA ASN A 240 3.75 -18.10 -6.35
C ASN A 240 2.64 -17.31 -7.05
N LYS A 241 2.30 -16.08 -6.61
CA LYS A 241 1.33 -15.23 -7.33
C LYS A 241 1.90 -14.70 -8.66
N PHE A 242 3.21 -14.54 -8.75
CA PHE A 242 3.90 -14.26 -10.02
C PHE A 242 3.95 -15.51 -10.89
N LEU A 243 4.48 -16.61 -10.36
CA LEU A 243 4.72 -17.85 -11.11
C LEU A 243 3.43 -18.52 -11.60
N ASN A 244 2.34 -18.42 -10.82
CA ASN A 244 1.06 -19.04 -11.12
C ASN A 244 -0.06 -17.99 -11.03
N PRO A 245 -0.42 -17.33 -12.15
CA PRO A 245 -1.41 -16.25 -12.14
C PRO A 245 -2.79 -16.63 -11.58
N SER A 246 -3.17 -17.91 -11.62
CA SER A 246 -4.41 -18.42 -11.01
C SER A 246 -4.45 -18.27 -9.48
N ASN A 247 -3.30 -18.07 -8.83
CA ASN A 247 -3.20 -17.86 -7.39
C ASN A 247 -3.41 -16.39 -6.99
N ARG A 248 -3.50 -15.46 -7.95
CA ARG A 248 -3.74 -14.03 -7.68
C ARG A 248 -5.17 -13.84 -7.20
N TYR A 249 -5.37 -13.08 -6.13
CA TYR A 249 -6.70 -12.88 -5.55
C TYR A 249 -7.70 -12.34 -6.57
N ALA A 250 -7.31 -11.32 -7.34
CA ALA A 250 -8.16 -10.78 -8.39
C ALA A 250 -8.57 -11.81 -9.45
N VAL A 251 -7.74 -12.82 -9.76
CA VAL A 251 -8.13 -13.89 -10.70
C VAL A 251 -9.18 -14.80 -10.06
N ILE A 252 -8.93 -15.27 -8.84
CA ILE A 252 -9.86 -16.13 -8.08
C ILE A 252 -11.22 -15.44 -7.88
N ILE A 253 -11.20 -14.16 -7.49
CA ILE A 253 -12.42 -13.38 -7.24
C ILE A 253 -13.21 -13.16 -8.53
N ARG A 254 -12.53 -12.89 -9.67
CA ARG A 254 -13.22 -12.84 -10.97
C ARG A 254 -13.92 -14.16 -11.25
N GLU A 255 -13.23 -15.29 -11.10
CA GLU A 255 -13.82 -16.60 -11.35
C GLU A 255 -15.06 -16.86 -10.50
N MET A 256 -15.00 -16.51 -9.21
CA MET A 256 -16.09 -16.72 -8.24
C MET A 256 -17.30 -15.80 -8.47
N TYR A 257 -17.07 -14.54 -8.85
CA TYR A 257 -18.10 -13.50 -8.79
C TYR A 257 -18.44 -12.84 -10.14
N GLN A 258 -17.79 -13.22 -11.25
CA GLN A 258 -18.01 -12.63 -12.58
C GLN A 258 -19.46 -12.68 -13.10
N ASN A 259 -20.28 -13.63 -12.63
CA ASN A 259 -21.63 -13.83 -13.15
C ASN A 259 -22.70 -13.01 -12.42
N ASP A 260 -22.48 -12.72 -11.14
CA ASP A 260 -23.41 -11.94 -10.29
C ASP A 260 -22.67 -11.47 -9.03
N TYR A 261 -21.96 -10.36 -9.17
CA TYR A 261 -21.12 -9.82 -8.11
C TYR A 261 -21.95 -9.34 -6.91
N LEU A 262 -23.11 -8.74 -7.16
CA LEU A 262 -23.96 -8.21 -6.10
C LEU A 262 -24.57 -9.33 -5.26
N ALA A 263 -25.22 -10.31 -5.88
CA ALA A 263 -25.81 -11.42 -5.13
C ALA A 263 -24.74 -12.28 -4.46
N GLY A 264 -23.62 -12.52 -5.15
CA GLY A 264 -22.47 -13.24 -4.60
C GLY A 264 -21.86 -12.53 -3.37
N GLY A 265 -21.65 -11.22 -3.47
CA GLY A 265 -21.14 -10.39 -2.37
C GLY A 265 -22.11 -10.33 -1.17
N LEU A 266 -23.42 -10.18 -1.42
CA LEU A 266 -24.43 -10.22 -0.35
C LEU A 266 -24.49 -11.59 0.33
N LYS A 267 -24.34 -12.68 -0.42
CA LYS A 267 -24.27 -14.03 0.13
C LYS A 267 -23.04 -14.22 1.01
N LEU A 268 -21.87 -13.74 0.55
CA LEU A 268 -20.63 -13.76 1.33
C LEU A 268 -20.79 -12.98 2.64
N ALA A 269 -21.31 -11.75 2.57
CA ALA A 269 -21.50 -10.90 3.74
C ALA A 269 -22.41 -11.57 4.79
N LYS A 270 -23.52 -12.19 4.37
CA LYS A 270 -24.41 -12.95 5.27
C LYS A 270 -23.69 -14.13 5.91
N SER A 271 -22.97 -14.92 5.12
CA SER A 271 -22.21 -16.08 5.62
C SER A 271 -21.18 -15.67 6.66
N GLN A 272 -20.43 -14.59 6.41
CA GLN A 272 -19.43 -14.08 7.35
C GLN A 272 -20.09 -13.51 8.63
N GLN A 273 -21.23 -12.83 8.49
CA GLN A 273 -22.00 -12.36 9.63
C GLN A 273 -22.45 -13.52 10.53
N GLU A 274 -22.98 -14.60 9.95
CA GLU A 274 -23.42 -15.78 10.68
C GLU A 274 -22.25 -16.44 11.43
N GLU A 275 -21.10 -16.63 10.77
CA GLU A 275 -19.90 -17.20 11.38
C GLU A 275 -19.41 -16.38 12.59
N VAL A 276 -19.34 -15.05 12.45
CA VAL A 276 -18.93 -14.17 13.55
C VAL A 276 -19.97 -14.18 14.67
N CYS A 277 -21.26 -14.05 14.36
CA CYS A 277 -22.31 -14.01 15.38
C CYS A 277 -22.41 -15.32 16.18
N VAL A 278 -22.20 -16.49 15.56
CA VAL A 278 -22.21 -17.79 16.27
C VAL A 278 -21.01 -17.92 17.22
N ASN A 279 -19.84 -17.43 16.82
CA ASN A 279 -18.62 -17.56 17.62
C ASN A 279 -18.51 -16.58 18.80
N TYR A 280 -19.31 -15.51 18.84
CA TYR A 280 -19.32 -14.50 19.92
C TYR A 280 -20.56 -14.57 20.85
N LEU A 281 -21.48 -15.52 20.61
CA LEU A 281 -22.69 -15.72 21.41
C LEU A 281 -22.69 -17.01 22.25
N VAL A 282 -21.52 -17.67 22.40
CA VAL A 282 -21.33 -18.86 23.26
C VAL A 282 -20.33 -18.56 24.37
#